data_AF-A0A967GQC7-F1
#
_entry.id   AF-A0A967GQC7-F1
#
_cell.length_a   1.000
_cell.length_b   1.000
_cell.length_c   1.000
_cell.angle_alpha   90.00
_cell.angle_beta   90.00
_cell.angle_gamma   90.00
#
_symmetry.space_group_name_H-M   'P 1'
#
loop_
_entity.id
_entity.type
_entity.pdbx_description
1 polymer ?
#
loop_
_entity_poly.entity_id
_entity_poly.type
_entity_poly.pdbx_seq_one_letter_code
_entity_poly.pdbx_strand_id
1 'polypeptide(L)'
;DRLGAELIHHEHLPDQREPMALAVGAQGDADLILLCGGISKGKRDFVRPVVESLHGAPAFHGVAQRPGKPLAFWPGPPPIFALPGNPMSVLVCFHRYVCPFLQAMQQ
;
A
#
# COMPACT_ATOMS: atom_id res chain seq x y z
N ASP A 1 6.11 16.10 -0.79
CA ASP A 1 6.03 17.55 -0.49
C ASP A 1 5.96 17.84 1.02
N ARG A 2 4.81 17.76 1.71
CA ARG A 2 4.71 18.12 3.16
C ARG A 2 5.43 17.21 4.18
N LEU A 3 5.83 16.01 3.78
CA LEU A 3 6.53 15.03 4.63
C LEU A 3 7.98 14.82 4.18
N GLY A 4 8.52 15.68 3.32
CA GLY A 4 9.87 15.49 2.75
C GLY A 4 9.98 14.37 1.70
N ALA A 5 8.94 13.57 1.50
CA ALA A 5 8.90 12.54 0.46
C ALA A 5 8.64 13.12 -0.94
N GLU A 6 9.32 12.57 -1.94
CA GLU A 6 9.09 12.82 -3.37
C GLU A 6 8.13 11.79 -3.96
N LEU A 7 7.20 12.23 -4.80
CA LEU A 7 6.33 11.32 -5.56
C LEU A 7 6.96 11.05 -6.92
N ILE A 8 7.65 9.92 -7.05
CA ILE A 8 8.38 9.55 -8.27
C ILE A 8 7.50 8.85 -9.33
N HIS A 9 6.43 8.18 -8.91
CA HIS A 9 5.46 7.52 -9.79
C HIS A 9 4.03 7.63 -9.23
N HIS A 10 3.05 7.80 -10.12
CA HIS A 10 1.64 7.76 -9.77
C HIS A 10 0.82 7.29 -10.96
N GLU A 11 0.00 6.27 -10.72
CA GLU A 11 -0.85 5.65 -11.74
C GLU A 11 -2.17 5.17 -11.11
N HIS A 12 -3.25 5.26 -11.89
CA HIS A 12 -4.53 4.63 -11.56
C HIS A 12 -4.66 3.33 -12.34
N LEU A 13 -4.65 2.20 -11.62
CA LEU A 13 -4.67 0.87 -12.22
C LEU A 13 -6.08 0.31 -12.32
N PRO A 14 -6.40 -0.46 -13.37
CA PRO A 14 -7.64 -1.23 -13.40
C PRO A 14 -7.62 -2.34 -12.34
N ASP A 15 -8.80 -2.80 -11.92
CA ASP A 15 -8.97 -3.97 -11.04
C ASP A 15 -8.66 -5.28 -11.80
N GLN A 16 -7.40 -5.44 -12.22
CA GLN A 16 -6.90 -6.58 -12.98
C GLN A 16 -5.52 -6.99 -12.45
N ARG A 17 -5.25 -8.31 -12.46
CA ARG A 17 -4.02 -8.88 -11.86
C ARG A 17 -2.76 -8.45 -12.60
N GLU A 18 -2.76 -8.57 -13.92
CA GLU A 18 -1.55 -8.39 -14.75
C GLU A 18 -1.05 -6.94 -14.75
N PRO A 19 -1.90 -5.91 -15.00
CA PRO A 19 -1.46 -4.52 -14.89
C PRO A 19 -0.90 -4.18 -13.50
N MET A 20 -1.52 -4.70 -12.44
CA MET A 20 -1.05 -4.47 -11.07
C MET A 20 0.29 -5.15 -10.79
N ALA A 21 0.48 -6.38 -11.26
CA ALA A 21 1.74 -7.10 -11.08
C ALA A 21 2.89 -6.39 -11.81
N LEU A 22 2.65 -5.93 -13.04
CA LEU A 22 3.62 -5.16 -13.80
C LEU A 22 3.95 -3.83 -13.12
N ALA A 23 2.94 -3.08 -12.69
CA ALA A 23 3.13 -1.80 -12.04
C ALA A 23 3.92 -1.95 -10.73
N VAL A 24 3.54 -2.87 -9.84
CA VAL A 24 4.24 -3.12 -8.57
C VAL A 24 5.66 -3.64 -8.81
N GLY A 25 5.83 -4.58 -9.75
CA GLY A 25 7.13 -5.16 -10.09
C GLY A 25 8.11 -4.17 -10.73
N ALA A 26 7.62 -3.09 -11.35
CA ALA A 26 8.46 -2.06 -11.97
C ALA A 26 8.99 -1.01 -10.98
N GLN A 27 8.49 -0.96 -9.74
CA GLN A 27 8.89 0.07 -8.75
C GLN A 27 10.03 -0.36 -7.82
N GLY A 28 11.00 -1.13 -8.34
CA GLY A 28 12.13 -1.63 -7.55
C GLY A 28 13.03 -0.53 -6.97
N ASP A 29 13.05 0.64 -7.59
CA ASP A 29 13.87 1.80 -7.18
C ASP A 29 13.15 2.74 -6.21
N ALA A 30 11.89 2.47 -5.85
CA ALA A 30 11.15 3.28 -4.90
C ALA A 30 11.55 2.95 -3.45
N ASP A 31 11.63 3.94 -2.57
CA ASP A 31 11.86 3.69 -1.13
C ASP A 31 10.60 3.17 -0.42
N LEU A 32 9.43 3.42 -0.98
CA LEU A 32 8.12 2.99 -0.46
C LEU A 32 7.07 2.94 -1.57
N ILE A 33 6.29 1.86 -1.62
CA ILE A 33 5.11 1.76 -2.48
C ILE A 33 3.83 1.93 -1.65
N LEU A 34 2.95 2.82 -2.10
CA LEU A 34 1.63 3.02 -1.51
C LEU A 34 0.54 2.59 -2.50
N LEU A 35 -0.25 1.59 -2.11
CA LEU A 35 -1.43 1.16 -2.83
C LEU A 35 -2.67 1.69 -2.10
N CYS A 36 -3.59 2.32 -2.83
CA CYS A 36 -4.82 2.88 -2.27
C CYS A 36 -6.03 2.22 -2.93
N GLY A 37 -6.80 1.43 -2.17
CA GLY A 37 -7.92 0.64 -2.70
C GLY A 37 -7.57 -0.83 -2.95
N GLY A 38 -8.57 -1.65 -3.28
CA GLY A 38 -8.38 -3.06 -3.64
C GLY A 38 -7.85 -4.00 -2.54
N ILE A 39 -7.98 -3.61 -1.25
CA ILE A 39 -7.47 -4.35 -0.08
C ILE A 39 -8.54 -4.89 0.88
N SER A 40 -9.80 -4.98 0.44
CA SER A 40 -10.92 -5.47 1.26
C SER A 40 -11.05 -7.02 1.24
N LYS A 41 -12.26 -7.54 1.45
CA LYS A 41 -12.64 -8.97 1.28
C LYS A 41 -13.71 -9.21 0.20
N GLY A 42 -13.67 -8.48 -0.90
CA GLY A 42 -14.52 -8.61 -2.07
C GLY A 42 -13.89 -9.41 -3.22
N LYS A 43 -14.71 -9.71 -4.24
CA LYS A 43 -14.31 -10.45 -5.45
C LYS A 43 -13.25 -9.72 -6.31
N ARG A 44 -12.94 -8.45 -6.01
CA ARG A 44 -12.03 -7.57 -6.77
C ARG A 44 -10.77 -7.20 -5.98
N ASP A 45 -10.47 -7.87 -4.86
CA ASP A 45 -9.25 -7.60 -4.11
C ASP A 45 -8.06 -8.33 -4.73
N PHE A 46 -7.43 -7.67 -5.69
CA PHE A 46 -6.26 -8.15 -6.39
C PHE A 46 -4.96 -7.75 -5.71
N VAL A 47 -4.97 -6.73 -4.83
CA VAL A 47 -3.75 -6.23 -4.18
C VAL A 47 -3.04 -7.33 -3.41
N ARG A 48 -3.74 -7.98 -2.48
CA ARG A 48 -3.14 -9.03 -1.66
C ARG A 48 -2.53 -10.17 -2.50
N PRO A 49 -3.29 -10.87 -3.38
CA PRO A 49 -2.72 -11.98 -4.13
C PRO A 49 -1.59 -11.58 -5.07
N VAL A 50 -1.66 -10.39 -5.69
CA VAL A 50 -0.60 -9.90 -6.58
C VAL A 50 0.65 -9.55 -5.79
N VAL A 51 0.54 -8.76 -4.72
CA VAL A 51 1.70 -8.39 -3.90
C VAL A 51 2.29 -9.63 -3.23
N GLU A 52 1.46 -10.58 -2.77
CA GLU A 52 1.95 -11.84 -2.20
C GLU A 52 2.73 -12.70 -3.21
N SER A 53 2.35 -12.69 -4.49
CA SER A 53 3.12 -13.40 -5.52
C SER A 53 4.49 -12.79 -5.82
N LEU A 54 4.69 -11.52 -5.48
CA LEU A 54 5.92 -10.77 -5.75
C LEU A 54 6.81 -10.65 -4.50
N HIS A 55 6.21 -10.47 -3.32
CA HIS A 55 6.90 -10.11 -2.07
C HIS A 55 6.63 -11.10 -0.92
N GLY A 56 5.86 -12.16 -1.16
CA GLY A 56 5.45 -13.10 -0.11
C GLY A 56 4.36 -12.55 0.82
N ALA A 57 4.11 -13.24 1.92
CA ALA A 57 3.03 -12.89 2.85
C ALA A 57 3.27 -11.50 3.50
N PRO A 58 2.19 -10.71 3.74
CA PRO A 58 2.32 -9.46 4.49
C PRO A 58 2.69 -9.74 5.95
N ALA A 59 3.34 -8.77 6.59
CA ALA A 59 3.56 -8.79 8.04
C ALA A 59 2.24 -8.76 8.81
N PHE A 60 1.24 -8.05 8.27
CA PHE A 60 -0.14 -8.11 8.76
C PHE A 60 -1.13 -7.77 7.64
N HIS A 61 -2.36 -8.28 7.77
CA HIS A 61 -3.49 -7.90 6.95
C HIS A 61 -4.74 -7.75 7.82
N GLY A 62 -5.17 -6.50 7.95
CA GLY A 62 -6.25 -6.09 8.84
C GLY A 62 -5.73 -5.59 10.18
N VAL A 63 -6.27 -4.47 10.65
CA VAL A 63 -6.02 -3.94 11.98
C VAL A 63 -7.34 -3.79 12.73
N ALA A 64 -7.34 -4.07 14.03
CA ALA A 64 -8.49 -3.88 14.90
C ALA A 64 -8.72 -2.37 15.15
N GLN A 65 -9.27 -1.67 14.16
CA GLN A 65 -9.54 -0.24 14.19
C GLN A 65 -10.81 0.12 13.44
N ARG A 66 -11.30 1.35 13.65
CA ARG A 66 -12.37 1.97 12.86
C ARG A 66 -12.13 3.49 12.76
N PRO A 67 -12.19 4.10 11.56
CA PRO A 67 -12.30 3.48 10.23
C PRO A 67 -10.99 2.78 9.80
N GLY A 68 -10.99 2.12 8.63
CA GLY A 68 -9.74 1.60 8.03
C GLY A 68 -9.27 0.23 8.51
N LYS A 69 -10.19 -0.66 8.92
CA LYS A 69 -9.84 -2.06 9.24
C LYS A 69 -9.01 -2.73 8.13
N PRO A 70 -9.34 -2.61 6.82
CA PRO A 70 -8.52 -3.18 5.76
C PRO A 70 -7.23 -2.36 5.59
N LEU A 71 -6.12 -2.89 6.06
CA LEU A 71 -4.78 -2.31 5.93
C LEU A 71 -3.80 -3.47 5.86
N ALA A 72 -2.84 -3.44 4.95
CA ALA A 72 -1.78 -4.44 4.91
C ALA A 72 -0.40 -3.79 4.74
N PHE A 73 0.62 -4.50 5.20
CA PHE A 73 2.01 -4.06 5.11
C PHE A 73 2.93 -5.21 4.73
N TRP A 74 3.82 -4.97 3.77
CA TRP A 74 4.95 -5.83 3.42
C TRP A 74 6.25 -5.07 3.71
N PRO A 75 7.21 -5.67 4.43
CA PRO A 75 8.43 -4.97 4.83
C PRO A 75 9.42 -4.72 3.68
N GLY A 76 9.27 -5.37 2.53
CA GLY A 76 10.13 -5.12 1.36
C GLY A 76 11.56 -5.68 1.47
N PRO A 77 12.44 -5.36 0.51
CA PRO A 77 12.48 -4.10 -0.25
C PRO A 77 11.78 -4.11 -1.63
N PRO A 78 11.07 -3.03 -2.03
CA PRO A 78 10.71 -1.89 -1.19
C PRO A 78 9.52 -2.21 -0.28
N PRO A 79 9.40 -1.56 0.89
CA PRO A 79 8.22 -1.72 1.73
C PRO A 79 6.95 -1.29 1.00
N ILE A 80 5.83 -1.95 1.30
CA ILE A 80 4.54 -1.70 0.64
C ILE A 80 3.46 -1.53 1.70
N PHE A 81 2.73 -0.41 1.68
CA PHE A 81 1.46 -0.28 2.38
C PHE A 81 0.30 -0.38 1.39
N ALA A 82 -0.70 -1.21 1.71
CA ALA A 82 -1.97 -1.23 1.03
C ALA A 82 -3.06 -0.65 1.92
N LEU A 83 -3.53 0.54 1.57
CA LEU A 83 -4.49 1.35 2.29
C LEU A 83 -5.93 1.13 1.78
N PRO A 84 -6.97 1.36 2.62
CA PRO A 84 -8.36 1.29 2.18
C PRO A 84 -8.68 2.23 1.01
N GLY A 85 -9.67 1.88 0.18
CA GLY A 85 -10.15 2.77 -0.90
C GLY A 85 -11.15 3.85 -0.46
N ASN A 86 -11.69 3.75 0.76
CA ASN A 86 -12.61 4.76 1.28
C ASN A 86 -11.83 6.03 1.68
N PRO A 87 -12.23 7.24 1.21
CA PRO A 87 -11.47 8.48 1.44
C PRO A 87 -11.17 8.83 2.91
N MET A 88 -12.14 8.59 3.81
CA MET A 88 -11.91 8.84 5.24
C MET A 88 -10.98 7.79 5.85
N SER A 89 -11.11 6.54 5.42
CA SER A 89 -10.31 5.44 5.92
C SER A 89 -8.85 5.54 5.46
N VAL A 90 -8.61 5.92 4.20
CA VAL A 90 -7.24 6.11 3.67
C VAL A 90 -6.53 7.24 4.39
N LEU A 91 -7.21 8.36 4.64
CA LEU A 91 -6.62 9.51 5.34
C LEU A 91 -6.20 9.13 6.77
N VAL A 92 -7.08 8.43 7.50
CA VAL A 92 -6.79 7.96 8.86
C VAL A 92 -5.62 6.98 8.86
N CYS A 93 -5.60 5.99 7.96
CA CYS A 93 -4.51 5.02 7.88
C CYS A 93 -3.18 5.67 7.46
N PHE A 94 -3.21 6.60 6.50
CA PHE A 94 -2.03 7.33 6.07
C PHE A 94 -1.38 8.09 7.23
N HIS A 95 -2.17 8.91 7.95
CA HIS A 95 -1.65 9.67 9.09
C HIS A 95 -1.19 8.79 10.25
N ARG A 96 -1.87 7.66 10.52
CA ARG A 96 -1.56 6.80 11.67
C ARG A 96 -0.35 5.89 11.43
N TYR A 97 -0.10 5.47 10.20
CA TYR A 97 0.90 4.45 9.89
C TYR A 97 1.95 4.92 8.89
N VAL A 98 1.53 5.53 7.78
CA VAL A 98 2.45 5.92 6.69
C VAL A 98 3.27 7.15 7.06
N CYS A 99 2.65 8.19 7.64
CA CYS A 99 3.36 9.39 8.10
C CYS A 99 4.50 9.06 9.08
N PRO A 100 4.26 8.37 10.21
CA PRO A 100 5.35 8.04 11.14
C PRO A 100 6.39 7.10 10.53
N PHE A 101 5.99 6.22 9.61
CA PHE A 101 6.93 5.37 8.88
C PHE A 101 7.88 6.20 8.00
N LEU A 102 7.34 7.10 7.18
CA LEU A 102 8.13 8.02 6.35
C LEU A 102 9.06 8.91 7.20
N GLN A 103 8.59 9.37 8.36
CA GLN A 103 9.42 10.15 9.29
C GLN A 103 10.57 9.34 9.87
N ALA A 104 10.34 8.06 10.17
CA ALA A 104 11.38 7.17 10.69
C ALA A 104 12.43 6.81 9.62
N MET A 105 12.06 6.77 8.34
CA MET A 105 13.00 6.52 7.23
C MET A 105 13.96 7.69 6.96
N GLN A 106 13.67 8.88 7.48
CA GLN A 106 14.45 10.10 7.27
C GLN A 106 15.45 10.40 8.41
N GLN A 107 15.50 9.53 9.42
CA GLN A 107 16.44 9.62 10.55
C GLN A 107 17.68 8.77 10.27
#